data_AF-Q6WZS3-F1
#
_entry.id   AF-Q6WZS3-F1
#
_cell.length_a   1.000
_cell.length_b   1.000
_cell.length_c   1.000
_cell.angle_alpha   90.00
_cell.angle_beta   90.00
_cell.angle_gamma   90.00
#
_symmetry.space_group_name_H-M   'P 1'
#
loop_
_entity.id
_entity.type
_entity.pdbx_description
1 polymer ?
#
loop_
_entity_poly.entity_id
_entity_poly.type
_entity_poly.pdbx_seq_one_letter_code
_entity_poly.pdbx_strand_id
1 'polypeptide(L)'
;YANIMMMNTLSCILFMNTGQVDQETFTLLLMIKVSLLTMGFLWIRASYPRFRYDQLMHLLWKQFLPMTLALCLWHTTLPIALFFLPPQ
;
A
#
# COMPACT_ATOMS: atom_id res chain seq x y z
N TYR A 1 -12.45 3.17 -13.93
CA TYR A 1 -12.07 1.87 -13.36
C TYR A 1 -10.60 1.52 -13.59
N ALA A 2 -10.02 1.85 -14.75
CA ALA A 2 -8.59 1.66 -15.02
C ALA A 2 -7.66 2.21 -13.91
N ASN A 3 -7.91 3.42 -13.41
CA ASN A 3 -7.09 4.01 -12.32
C ASN A 3 -7.14 3.20 -11.01
N ILE A 4 -8.28 2.59 -10.69
CA ILE A 4 -8.42 1.75 -9.48
C ILE A 4 -7.63 0.46 -9.67
N MET A 5 -7.70 -0.15 -10.86
CA MET A 5 -6.91 -1.34 -11.17
C MET A 5 -5.41 -1.03 -11.13
N MET A 6 -4.97 0.08 -11.74
CA MET A 6 -3.57 0.53 -11.73
C MET A 6 -3.05 0.80 -10.31
N MET A 7 -3.84 1.44 -9.44
CA MET A 7 -3.40 1.69 -8.07
C MET A 7 -3.30 0.40 -7.25
N ASN A 8 -4.20 -0.57 -7.48
CA ASN A 8 -4.14 -1.88 -6.83
C ASN A 8 -2.96 -2.72 -7.32
N THR A 9 -2.62 -2.68 -8.62
CA THR A 9 -1.41 -3.35 -9.12
C THR A 9 -0.14 -2.76 -8.52
N LEU A 10 -0.01 -1.44 -8.45
CA LEU A 10 1.11 -0.76 -7.80
C LEU A 10 1.23 -1.14 -6.31
N SER A 11 0.11 -1.16 -5.59
CA SER A 11 0.09 -1.53 -4.16
C SER A 11 0.54 -2.99 -3.95
N CYS A 12 0.11 -3.91 -4.80
CA CYS A 12 0.57 -5.31 -4.75
C CYS A 12 2.07 -5.43 -5.04
N ILE A 13 2.61 -4.66 -5.99
CA ILE A 13 4.04 -4.67 -6.33
C ILE A 13 4.88 -4.09 -5.18
N LEU A 14 4.43 -3.04 -4.51
CA LEU A 14 5.19 -2.38 -3.45
C LEU A 14 5.17 -3.14 -2.12
N PHE A 15 4.01 -3.68 -1.72
CA PHE A 15 3.84 -4.28 -0.39
C PHE A 15 3.78 -5.81 -0.37
N MET A 16 3.33 -6.43 -1.47
CA MET A 16 3.05 -7.86 -1.51
C MET A 16 3.75 -8.58 -2.66
N ASN A 17 4.90 -8.06 -3.09
CA ASN A 17 5.73 -8.72 -4.10
C ASN A 17 6.13 -10.11 -3.58
N THR A 18 5.75 -11.15 -4.31
CA THR A 18 6.35 -12.47 -4.13
C THR A 18 7.70 -12.39 -4.85
N GLY A 19 8.81 -12.53 -4.13
CA GLY A 19 10.19 -12.37 -4.65
C GLY A 19 10.55 -13.31 -5.80
N GLN A 20 11.78 -13.83 -5.85
CA GLN A 20 12.27 -14.68 -6.95
C GLN A 20 11.49 -16.00 -7.08
N VAL A 21 10.32 -15.91 -7.71
CA VAL A 21 9.44 -16.97 -8.14
C VAL A 21 9.55 -17.01 -9.66
N ASP A 22 9.55 -18.19 -10.26
CA ASP A 22 9.70 -18.35 -11.71
C ASP A 22 8.77 -17.40 -12.49
N GLN A 23 9.28 -16.83 -13.58
CA GLN A 23 8.62 -15.77 -14.36
C GLN A 23 7.15 -16.12 -14.71
N GLU A 24 6.88 -17.39 -14.99
CA GLU A 24 5.56 -17.90 -15.34
C GLU A 24 4.58 -17.87 -14.15
N THR A 25 5.03 -18.23 -12.95
CA THR A 25 4.18 -18.29 -11.75
C THR A 25 4.06 -16.92 -11.08
N PHE A 26 5.02 -16.01 -11.30
CA PHE A 26 4.96 -14.63 -10.82
C PHE A 26 3.72 -13.88 -11.36
N THR A 27 3.45 -13.97 -12.67
CA THR A 27 2.32 -13.25 -13.28
C THR A 27 0.96 -13.74 -12.76
N LEU A 28 0.82 -15.06 -12.59
CA LEU A 28 -0.38 -15.67 -12.02
C LEU A 28 -0.60 -15.27 -10.56
N LEU A 29 0.44 -15.32 -9.73
CA LEU A 29 0.37 -14.90 -8.32
C LEU A 29 0.04 -13.42 -8.19
N LEU A 30 0.63 -12.57 -9.03
CA LEU A 30 0.32 -11.14 -9.06
C LEU A 30 -1.16 -10.91 -9.41
N MET A 31 -1.67 -11.56 -10.46
CA MET A 31 -3.08 -11.42 -10.87
C MET A 31 -4.05 -11.86 -9.76
N ILE A 32 -3.76 -12.96 -9.07
CA ILE A 32 -4.57 -13.43 -7.94
C ILE A 32 -4.55 -12.43 -6.78
N LYS A 33 -3.38 -11.88 -6.43
CA LYS A 33 -3.27 -10.88 -5.36
C LYS A 33 -4.02 -9.59 -5.71
N VAL A 34 -3.91 -9.13 -6.95
CA VAL A 34 -4.60 -7.94 -7.43
C VAL A 34 -6.11 -8.14 -7.41
N SER A 35 -6.62 -9.30 -7.83
CA SER A 35 -8.07 -9.58 -7.80
C SER A 35 -8.62 -9.67 -6.38
N LEU A 36 -7.84 -10.19 -5.43
CA LEU A 36 -8.22 -10.19 -4.01
C LEU A 36 -8.27 -8.76 -3.45
N LEU A 37 -7.30 -7.90 -3.79
CA LEU A 37 -7.26 -6.51 -3.34
C LEU A 37 -8.42 -5.69 -3.94
N THR A 38 -8.75 -5.91 -5.22
CA THR A 38 -9.90 -5.23 -5.85
C THR A 38 -11.22 -5.66 -5.22
N MET A 39 -11.40 -6.94 -4.90
CA MET A 39 -12.58 -7.41 -4.15
C MET A 39 -12.69 -6.74 -2.78
N GLY A 40 -11.56 -6.58 -2.06
CA GLY A 40 -11.52 -5.82 -0.81
C GLY A 40 -11.96 -4.36 -0.98
N PHE A 41 -11.52 -3.68 -2.04
CA PHE A 41 -11.93 -2.31 -2.33
C PHE A 41 -13.44 -2.19 -2.60
N LEU A 42 -14.01 -3.15 -3.33
CA LEU A 42 -15.45 -3.21 -3.56
C LEU A 42 -16.22 -3.46 -2.25
N TRP A 43 -15.70 -4.34 -1.39
CA TRP A 43 -16.31 -4.62 -0.09
C TRP A 43 -16.31 -3.40 0.83
N ILE A 44 -15.17 -2.71 0.98
CA ILE A 44 -15.07 -1.48 1.78
C ILE A 44 -16.07 -0.43 1.28
N ARG A 45 -16.20 -0.28 -0.04
CA ARG A 45 -17.20 0.64 -0.63
C ARG A 45 -18.64 0.27 -0.29
N ALA A 46 -18.95 -1.02 -0.15
CA ALA A 46 -20.28 -1.49 0.21
C ALA A 46 -20.58 -1.33 1.71
N SER A 47 -19.56 -1.45 2.57
CA SER A 47 -19.72 -1.43 4.02
C SER A 47 -19.69 -0.04 4.66
N TYR A 48 -18.95 0.91 4.08
CA TYR A 48 -18.77 2.23 4.69
C TYR A 48 -19.60 3.34 4.01
N PRO A 49 -20.32 4.17 4.79
CA PRO A 49 -21.01 5.34 4.26
C PRO A 49 -20.00 6.44 3.85
N ARG A 50 -20.43 7.34 2.96
CA ARG A 50 -19.56 8.41 2.46
C ARG A 50 -19.20 9.42 3.56
N PHE A 51 -17.91 9.62 3.78
CA PHE A 51 -17.39 10.67 4.67
C PHE A 51 -17.50 12.06 4.01
N ARG A 52 -17.73 13.10 4.82
CA ARG A 52 -17.75 14.49 4.35
C ARG A 52 -16.33 14.98 4.05
N TYR A 53 -16.19 15.92 3.12
CA TYR A 53 -14.89 16.48 2.73
C TYR A 53 -14.09 17.02 3.92
N ASP A 54 -14.74 17.71 4.86
CA ASP A 54 -14.08 18.25 6.05
C ASP A 54 -13.47 17.16 6.93
N GLN A 55 -14.16 16.02 7.05
CA GLN A 55 -13.69 14.88 7.82
C GLN A 55 -12.53 14.20 7.12
N LEU A 56 -12.57 14.09 5.78
CA LEU A 56 -11.45 13.56 4.98
C LEU A 56 -10.21 14.43 5.10
N MET A 57 -10.38 15.76 5.00
CA MET A 57 -9.28 16.71 5.13
C MET A 57 -8.68 16.65 6.53
N HIS A 58 -9.52 16.60 7.57
CA HIS A 58 -9.07 16.46 8.93
C HIS A 58 -8.29 15.15 9.17
N LEU A 59 -8.80 14.03 8.65
CA LEU A 59 -8.15 12.73 8.74
C LEU A 59 -6.77 12.74 8.08
N LEU A 60 -6.68 13.30 6.86
CA LEU A 60 -5.43 13.34 6.11
C LEU A 60 -4.38 14.23 6.80
N TRP A 61 -4.78 15.43 7.22
CA TRP A 61 -3.85 16.44 7.72
C TRP A 61 -3.52 16.30 9.21
N LYS A 62 -4.48 15.89 10.04
CA LYS A 62 -4.23 15.76 11.48
C LYS A 62 -3.76 14.37 11.89
N GLN A 63 -4.17 13.33 11.17
CA GLN A 63 -3.83 11.95 11.55
C GLN A 63 -2.77 11.34 10.64
N PHE A 64 -3.01 11.32 9.32
CA PHE A 64 -2.09 10.64 8.40
C PHE A 64 -0.77 11.39 8.26
N LEU A 65 -0.78 12.71 8.12
CA LEU A 65 0.44 13.49 7.87
C LEU A 65 1.46 13.42 9.03
N PRO A 66 1.08 13.58 10.31
CA PRO A 66 2.04 13.41 11.40
C PRO A 66 2.55 11.97 11.51
N MET A 67 1.69 10.98 11.25
CA MET A 67 2.07 9.57 11.27
C MET A 67 3.05 9.21 10.16
N THR A 68 2.85 9.70 8.93
CA THR A 68 3.76 9.42 7.81
C THR A 68 5.12 10.07 8.04
N LEU A 69 5.18 11.28 8.62
CA LEU A 69 6.44 11.92 9.01
C LEU A 69 7.17 11.12 10.09
N ALA A 70 6.46 10.64 11.12
CA ALA A 70 7.05 9.80 12.15
C ALA A 70 7.60 8.48 11.58
N LEU A 71 6.84 7.82 10.70
CA LEU A 71 7.27 6.59 10.02
C LEU A 71 8.46 6.83 9.08
N CYS A 72 8.52 7.98 8.41
CA CYS A 72 9.64 8.34 7.54
C CYS A 72 10.94 8.48 8.35
N LEU A 73 10.91 9.21 9.46
CA LEU A 73 12.05 9.34 10.37
C LEU A 73 12.45 7.99 10.98
N TRP A 74 11.46 7.17 11.32
CA TRP A 74 11.70 5.82 11.85
C TRP A 74 12.38 4.93 10.80
N HIS A 75 11.90 4.92 9.56
CA HIS A 75 12.44 4.07 8.49
C HIS A 75 13.84 4.52 8.04
N THR A 76 14.22 5.80 8.20
CA THR A 76 15.60 6.23 7.93
C THR A 76 16.53 5.91 9.09
N THR A 77 16.09 6.07 10.32
CA THR A 77 16.93 5.85 11.51
C THR A 77 17.13 4.37 11.83
N LEU A 78 16.14 3.51 11.59
CA LEU A 78 16.23 2.07 11.88
C LEU A 78 17.39 1.36 11.16
N PRO A 79 17.55 1.46 9.83
CA PRO A 79 18.67 0.83 9.11
C PRO A 79 20.03 1.32 9.60
N ILE A 80 20.12 2.61 9.96
CA ILE A 80 21.36 3.23 10.46
C ILE A 80 21.69 2.69 11.85
N ALA A 81 20.71 2.65 12.75
CA ALA A 81 20.91 2.20 14.13
C ALA A 81 21.27 0.71 14.22
N LEU A 82 20.71 -0.11 13.34
CA LEU A 82 20.96 -1.56 13.31
C LEU A 82 22.09 -1.96 12.35
N PHE A 83 22.79 -0.98 11.74
CA PHE A 83 23.81 -1.21 10.70
C PHE A 83 23.33 -2.09 9.52
N PHE A 84 22.02 -2.15 9.24
CA PHE A 84 21.42 -2.86 8.11
C PHE A 84 21.21 -1.91 6.93
N LEU A 85 22.28 -1.29 6.44
CA LEU A 85 22.18 -0.54 5.19
C LEU A 85 22.05 -1.54 4.04
N PRO A 86 21.04 -1.39 3.15
CA PRO A 86 20.96 -2.21 1.96
C PRO A 86 22.18 -1.94 1.06
N PRO A 87 22.73 -2.96 0.39
CA PRO A 87 23.80 -2.78 -0.58
C PRO A 87 23.31 -1.89 -1.73
N GLN A 88 24.17 -0.96 -2.18
CA GLN A 88 23.90 -0.05 -3.30
C GLN A 88 23.95 -0.75 -4.66
#